data_AF-T4VU06-F1
#
_entry.id   AF-T4VU06-F1
#
_cell.length_a   1.000
_cell.length_b   1.000
_cell.length_c   1.000
_cell.angle_alpha   90.00
_cell.angle_beta   90.00
_cell.angle_gamma   90.00
#
_symmetry.space_group_name_H-M   'P 1'
#
loop_
_entity.id
_entity.type
_entity.pdbx_description
1 polymer ?
#
loop_
_entity_poly.entity_id
_entity_poly.type
_entity_poly.pdbx_seq_one_letter_code
_entity_poly.pdbx_strand_id
1 'polypeptide(L)'
;MNFGFIVFLTMGICLQIFLSNKDNKLLGLVLPIITFVNSLLFSLQSFTIAIGIKVFIVTNISTLVLIIVYLICKVNKKRKK
;
A
#
# COMPACT_ATOMS: atom_id res chain seq x y z
N MET A 1 8.79 10.93 -16.65
CA MET A 1 8.48 10.37 -15.33
C MET A 1 9.00 11.35 -14.29
N ASN A 2 8.13 12.08 -13.59
CA ASN A 2 8.50 13.24 -12.78
C ASN A 2 9.25 12.82 -11.49
N PHE A 3 10.35 13.50 -11.17
CA PHE A 3 11.18 13.24 -9.99
C PHE A 3 10.37 13.19 -8.67
N GLY A 4 9.32 14.03 -8.56
CA GLY A 4 8.42 14.03 -7.41
C GLY A 4 7.67 12.70 -7.17
N PHE A 5 7.42 11.91 -8.23
CA PHE A 5 6.75 10.61 -8.10
C PHE A 5 7.63 9.58 -7.40
N ILE A 6 8.94 9.61 -7.66
CA ILE A 6 9.92 8.72 -7.03
C ILE A 6 10.04 9.07 -5.54
N VAL A 7 10.18 10.35 -5.21
CA VAL A 7 10.27 10.83 -3.81
C VAL A 7 9.03 10.43 -3.00
N PHE A 8 7.83 10.57 -3.59
CA PHE A 8 6.59 10.18 -2.95
C PHE A 8 6.52 8.68 -2.65
N LEU A 9 6.93 7.83 -3.61
CA LEU A 9 7.01 6.38 -3.42
C LEU A 9 8.01 6.01 -2.32
N THR A 10 9.22 6.60 -2.34
CA THR A 10 10.26 6.31 -1.34
C THR A 10 9.79 6.73 0.06
N MET A 11 9.16 7.90 0.20
CA MET A 11 8.60 8.37 1.47
C MET A 11 7.48 7.46 1.99
N GLY A 12 6.59 6.99 1.11
CA GLY A 12 5.53 6.04 1.47
C GLY A 12 6.08 4.70 1.97
N ILE A 13 7.13 4.17 1.34
CA ILE A 13 7.80 2.93 1.75
C ILE A 13 8.51 3.10 3.09
N CYS A 14 9.24 4.19 3.29
CA CYS A 14 9.89 4.51 4.57
C CYS A 14 8.88 4.63 5.71
N LEU A 15 7.75 5.30 5.46
CA LEU A 15 6.68 5.43 6.44
C LEU A 15 6.06 4.07 6.80
N GLN A 16 5.91 3.17 5.83
CA GLN A 16 5.43 1.81 6.08
C GLN A 16 6.38 0.99 6.94
N ILE A 17 7.69 1.07 6.67
CA ILE A 17 8.72 0.40 7.48
C ILE A 17 8.72 0.98 8.91
N PHE A 18 8.61 2.29 9.05
CA PHE A 18 8.56 2.96 10.35
C PHE A 18 7.32 2.57 11.16
N LEU A 19 6.12 2.60 10.54
CA LEU A 19 4.87 2.18 11.20
C LEU A 19 4.85 0.67 11.49
N SER A 20 5.46 -0.17 10.64
CA SER A 20 5.55 -1.62 10.85
C SER A 20 6.45 -2.00 12.04
N ASN A 21 7.50 -1.21 12.29
CA ASN A 21 8.39 -1.42 13.44
C ASN A 21 7.76 -1.04 14.79
N LYS A 22 6.76 -0.14 14.80
CA LYS A 22 6.01 0.24 16.01
C LYS A 22 5.21 -0.95 16.57
N ASP A 23 4.96 -1.01 17.88
CA ASP A 23 4.19 -2.13 18.48
C ASP A 23 2.72 -2.18 18.06
N ASN A 24 2.18 -1.06 17.58
CA ASN A 24 0.83 -0.98 17.05
C ASN A 24 0.73 -1.67 15.69
N LYS A 25 0.36 -2.95 15.72
CA LYS A 25 0.12 -3.84 14.57
C LYS A 25 -0.77 -3.22 13.48
N LEU A 26 -1.68 -2.32 13.85
CA LEU A 26 -2.63 -1.67 12.94
C LEU A 26 -2.01 -0.52 12.16
N LEU A 27 -1.04 0.21 12.72
CA LEU A 27 -0.47 1.39 12.07
C LEU A 27 0.20 1.03 10.74
N GLY A 28 0.98 -0.04 10.69
CA GLY A 28 1.58 -0.51 9.43
C GLY A 28 0.56 -0.92 8.36
N LEU A 29 -0.68 -1.22 8.74
CA LEU A 29 -1.77 -1.63 7.85
C LEU A 29 -2.67 -0.46 7.42
N VAL A 30 -2.69 0.65 8.15
CA VAL A 30 -3.49 1.84 7.83
C VAL A 30 -3.16 2.36 6.44
N LEU A 31 -1.87 2.42 6.07
CA LEU A 31 -1.45 2.93 4.77
C LEU A 31 -1.91 2.03 3.61
N PRO A 32 -1.69 0.69 3.62
CA PRO A 32 -2.29 -0.23 2.65
C PRO A 32 -3.82 -0.14 2.55
N ILE A 33 -4.51 -0.01 3.68
CA ILE A 33 -5.98 0.09 3.72
C ILE A 33 -6.46 1.38 3.06
N ILE A 34 -5.85 2.51 3.39
CA ILE A 34 -6.21 3.80 2.76
C ILE A 34 -5.97 3.73 1.25
N THR A 35 -4.83 3.17 0.81
CA THR A 35 -4.56 3.01 -0.63
C THR A 35 -5.54 2.07 -1.32
N PHE A 36 -5.98 1.01 -0.65
CA PHE A 36 -6.99 0.09 -1.17
C PHE A 36 -8.34 0.78 -1.37
N VAL A 37 -8.82 1.48 -0.33
CA VAL A 37 -10.10 2.21 -0.38
C VAL A 37 -10.06 3.29 -1.47
N ASN A 38 -8.95 4.01 -1.59
CA ASN A 38 -8.79 5.02 -2.63
C ASN A 38 -8.80 4.41 -4.04
N SER A 39 -8.20 3.22 -4.21
CA SER A 39 -8.26 2.49 -5.48
C SER A 39 -9.68 2.04 -5.86
N LEU A 40 -10.47 1.65 -4.87
CA LEU A 40 -11.86 1.24 -5.05
C LEU A 40 -12.73 2.43 -5.47
N LEU A 41 -12.55 3.58 -4.81
CA LEU A 41 -13.20 4.85 -5.17
C LEU A 41 -12.89 5.27 -6.61
N PHE A 42 -11.62 5.20 -7.01
CA PHE A 42 -11.20 5.52 -8.38
C PHE A 42 -11.78 4.55 -9.42
N SER A 43 -11.84 3.26 -9.08
CA SER A 43 -12.46 2.26 -9.94
C SER A 43 -13.95 2.50 -10.13
N LEU A 44 -14.67 2.96 -9.09
CA LEU A 44 -16.10 3.28 -9.17
C LEU A 44 -16.38 4.51 -10.04
N GLN A 45 -15.48 5.50 -10.03
CA GLN A 45 -15.63 6.73 -10.83
C GLN A 45 -15.20 6.56 -12.30
N SER A 46 -14.79 5.35 -12.70
CA SER A 46 -14.26 5.11 -14.04
C SER A 46 -15.35 5.21 -15.12
N PHE A 47 -15.04 5.94 -16.19
CA PHE A 47 -15.99 6.24 -17.28
C PHE A 47 -16.47 4.99 -18.04
N THR A 48 -15.69 3.92 -18.02
CA THR A 48 -16.07 2.62 -18.58
C THR A 48 -15.60 1.48 -17.67
N ILE A 49 -16.33 0.37 -17.71
CA ILE A 49 -16.07 -0.83 -16.90
C ILE A 49 -14.67 -1.40 -17.21
N ALA A 50 -14.25 -1.38 -18.48
CA ALA A 50 -12.94 -1.87 -18.90
C ALA A 50 -11.78 -1.04 -18.32
N ILE A 51 -11.94 0.29 -18.25
CA ILE A 51 -10.95 1.19 -17.63
C ILE A 51 -10.93 0.98 -16.11
N GLY A 52 -12.11 0.85 -15.48
CA GLY A 52 -12.22 0.58 -14.05
C GLY A 52 -11.50 -0.70 -13.64
N ILE A 53 -11.71 -1.81 -14.37
CA ILE A 53 -11.02 -3.08 -14.11
C ILE A 53 -9.50 -2.93 -14.28
N LYS A 54 -9.04 -2.25 -15.33
CA LYS A 54 -7.61 -2.01 -15.54
C LYS A 54 -6.98 -1.21 -14.40
N VAL A 55 -7.61 -0.11 -14.02
CA VAL A 55 -7.12 0.76 -12.93
C VAL A 55 -7.10 -0.03 -11.63
N PHE A 56 -8.19 -0.75 -11.32
CA PHE A 56 -8.29 -1.58 -10.13
C PHE A 56 -7.16 -2.61 -10.04
N ILE A 57 -6.87 -3.37 -11.10
CA ILE A 57 -5.80 -4.38 -11.07
C ILE A 57 -4.44 -3.71 -10.83
N VAL A 58 -4.11 -2.65 -11.57
CA VAL A 58 -2.81 -1.98 -11.45
C VAL A 58 -2.60 -1.38 -10.06
N THR A 59 -3.60 -0.72 -9.50
CA THR A 59 -3.51 -0.13 -8.16
C THR A 59 -3.49 -1.19 -7.06
N ASN A 60 -4.19 -2.31 -7.25
CA ASN A 60 -4.22 -3.41 -6.27
C ASN A 60 -2.92 -4.20 -6.23
N ILE A 61 -2.17 -4.30 -7.34
CA ILE A 61 -0.82 -4.89 -7.33
C ILE A 61 0.07 -4.13 -6.35
N SER A 62 0.02 -2.79 -6.37
CA SER A 62 0.81 -1.98 -5.46
C SER A 62 0.40 -2.21 -4.00
N THR A 63 -0.91 -2.32 -3.72
CA THR A 63 -1.42 -2.64 -2.38
C THR A 63 -0.97 -4.01 -1.87
N LEU A 64 -0.97 -5.03 -2.74
CA LEU A 64 -0.51 -6.37 -2.41
C LEU A 64 0.97 -6.38 -2.01
N VAL A 65 1.81 -5.65 -2.74
CA VAL A 65 3.24 -5.49 -2.41
C VAL A 65 3.41 -4.90 -1.01
N LEU A 66 2.65 -3.85 -0.67
CA LEU A 66 2.68 -3.21 0.65
C LEU A 66 2.23 -4.16 1.78
N ILE A 67 1.20 -4.97 1.53
CA ILE A 67 0.74 -6.01 2.49
C ILE A 67 1.81 -7.08 2.69
N ILE A 68 2.44 -7.56 1.62
CA ILE A 68 3.50 -8.58 1.68
C ILE A 68 4.69 -8.06 2.50
N VAL A 69 5.14 -6.82 2.24
CA VAL A 69 6.21 -6.18 3.01
C VAL A 69 5.83 -6.09 4.50
N TYR A 70 4.61 -5.63 4.81
CA TYR A 70 4.10 -5.60 6.18
C TYR A 70 4.13 -6.99 6.84
N LEU A 71 3.68 -8.05 6.14
CA LEU A 71 3.66 -9.41 6.66
C LEU A 71 5.08 -9.93 6.92
N ILE A 72 6.02 -9.69 6.01
CA ILE A 72 7.43 -10.07 6.18
C ILE A 72 8.02 -9.38 7.43
N CYS A 73 7.82 -8.06 7.57
CA CYS A 73 8.27 -7.31 8.74
C CYS A 73 7.64 -7.84 10.04
N LYS A 74 6.34 -8.17 10.01
CA LYS A 74 5.62 -8.73 11.15
C LYS A 74 6.13 -10.12 11.56
N VAL A 75 6.40 -10.99 10.59
CA VAL A 75 6.96 -12.33 10.83
C VAL A 75 8.36 -12.20 11.44
N ASN A 76 9.20 -11.32 10.90
CA ASN A 76 10.54 -11.07 11.43
C ASN A 76 10.51 -10.49 12.85
N LYS A 77 9.58 -9.58 13.16
CA LYS A 77 9.41 -9.04 14.52
C LYS A 77 8.94 -10.11 15.51
N LYS A 78 8.04 -11.01 15.10
CA LYS A 78 7.59 -12.14 15.94
C LYS A 78 8.68 -13.18 16.20
N ARG A 79 9.63 -13.36 15.27
CA ARG A 79 10.78 -14.28 15.44
C ARG A 79 11.87 -13.73 16.37
N LYS A 80 11.93 -12.41 16.55
CA LYS A 80 12.91 -11.74 17.43
C LYS A 80 12.39 -11.47 18.86
N LYS A 81 11.11 -11.76 19.12
CA LYS A 81 10.47 -11.68 20.44
C LYS A 81 10.37 -13.08 21.02
#